data_AF-A0A9Q1H353-F1
#
_entry.id   AF-A0A9Q1H353-F1
#
_cell.length_a   1.000
_cell.length_b   1.000
_cell.length_c   1.000
_cell.angle_alpha   90.00
_cell.angle_beta   90.00
_cell.angle_gamma   90.00
#
_symmetry.space_group_name_H-M   'P 1'
#
loop_
_entity.id
_entity.type
_entity.pdbx_description
1 polymer ?
#
loop_
_entity_poly.entity_id
_entity_poly.type
_entity_poly.pdbx_seq_one_letter_code
_entity_poly.pdbx_strand_id
1 'polypeptide(L)'
;MFQTHEVVLTTRTSCLPPDYSNATYKRLRLTGFDNNSRETFISKVTGSGRSVKADIINMFLKENPVTADHCDVPLVFAMISYSVNNSERFRNVRTLTEVFRYIIKCFNSHNEIKFIEEKQKEELDHSGLDELAFEGLSGDVQQISWNRSKVRGKIGMGLYDEYVRIGILVEEEGFDYDSLEYYTETRFFHKLFAEWYAAHFLAKLAAKSVTEFETGIDFEIQKWPESQAAGNLQPHQAKNRGEVHSLKRINPHDVHYMYRFACGLSSVAAQKIIEHLGTNVHYDQYTLLCIKEWGGSLDALEETVTLLCSRRIQIKDTDSLLLQKSVISLVDFASSRRIPIDWVHLDNCLDVRSSGDLHVKPSHFSLPVIHTLNMLGINEYGREMTKEETDSILQYSAKCLGLKYVQFEDCLLPHVIEITDSVSTLRSRDVAVLWDPVFGGALLNLQSGQWEKYGDGRTMSAEEYQEAVEDVRRIEEDSPESSNNSETDSECEESPSQAGE
;
A
#
# COMPACT_ATOMS: atom_id res chain seq x y z
N MET A 1 5.76 39.91 -35.96
CA MET A 1 6.29 38.69 -36.61
C MET A 1 5.70 37.48 -35.89
N PHE A 2 5.31 36.43 -36.63
CA PHE A 2 4.67 35.16 -36.19
C PHE A 2 3.15 35.11 -35.94
N GLN A 3 2.33 35.96 -36.59
CA GLN A 3 0.86 35.91 -36.43
C GLN A 3 0.16 34.62 -36.97
N THR A 4 0.90 33.74 -37.66
CA THR A 4 0.33 32.55 -38.34
C THR A 4 0.90 31.22 -37.83
N HIS A 5 1.59 31.20 -36.70
CA HIS A 5 2.23 29.98 -36.19
C HIS A 5 1.48 29.46 -34.97
N GLU A 6 1.18 28.17 -34.98
CA GLU A 6 0.77 27.47 -33.76
C GLU A 6 1.97 27.31 -32.85
N VAL A 7 1.81 27.70 -31.58
CA VAL A 7 2.87 27.63 -30.56
C VAL A 7 2.40 26.70 -29.45
N VAL A 8 3.20 25.68 -29.14
CA VAL A 8 3.01 24.84 -27.96
C VAL A 8 3.95 25.35 -26.87
N LEU A 9 3.36 25.81 -25.77
CA LEU A 9 4.10 26.25 -24.58
C LEU A 9 3.98 25.18 -23.50
N THR A 10 5.11 24.70 -22.99
CA THR A 10 5.15 23.88 -21.78
C THR A 10 5.55 24.76 -20.62
N THR A 11 4.79 24.68 -19.53
CA THR A 11 5.09 25.41 -18.29
C THR A 11 4.71 24.53 -17.10
N ARG A 12 5.28 24.83 -15.93
CA ARG A 12 4.76 24.31 -14.66
C ARG A 12 3.44 25.02 -14.37
N THR A 13 2.52 24.36 -13.67
CA THR A 13 1.22 24.95 -13.32
C THR A 13 1.37 26.28 -12.59
N SER A 14 2.40 26.40 -11.74
CA SER A 14 2.74 27.60 -10.97
C SER A 14 3.35 28.73 -11.79
N CYS A 15 3.90 28.44 -12.97
CA CYS A 15 4.52 29.44 -13.85
C CYS A 15 3.58 29.83 -15.00
N LEU A 16 2.28 29.56 -14.87
CA LEU A 16 1.27 29.96 -15.84
C LEU A 16 0.82 31.39 -15.52
N PRO A 17 1.06 32.39 -16.39
CA PRO A 17 0.72 33.77 -16.06
C PRO A 17 -0.80 33.97 -15.88
N PRO A 18 -1.24 34.83 -14.96
CA PRO A 18 -2.67 35.06 -14.68
C PRO A 18 -3.46 35.49 -15.92
N ASP A 19 -2.87 36.33 -16.77
CA ASP A 19 -3.51 36.87 -17.99
C ASP A 19 -3.85 35.81 -19.04
N TYR A 20 -3.24 34.63 -18.91
CA TYR A 20 -3.59 33.50 -19.74
C TYR A 20 -4.91 32.88 -19.27
N SER A 21 -5.52 33.17 -18.12
CA SER A 21 -6.83 32.55 -17.78
C SER A 21 -7.98 32.79 -18.78
N ASN A 22 -7.82 33.77 -19.69
CA ASN A 22 -8.85 34.18 -20.66
C ASN A 22 -8.77 33.42 -22.01
N ALA A 23 -9.58 32.36 -22.11
CA ALA A 23 -10.31 31.76 -23.26
C ALA A 23 -9.74 31.62 -24.70
N THR A 24 -8.54 32.09 -25.08
CA THR A 24 -8.09 32.01 -26.50
C THR A 24 -7.16 30.84 -26.85
N TYR A 25 -6.83 29.95 -25.92
CA TYR A 25 -5.94 28.81 -26.19
C TYR A 25 -6.43 27.50 -25.55
N LYS A 26 -6.01 26.38 -26.13
CA LYS A 26 -6.30 25.04 -25.62
C LYS A 26 -5.31 24.68 -24.53
N ARG A 27 -5.81 24.28 -23.35
CA ARG A 27 -4.98 23.85 -22.22
C ARG A 27 -4.97 22.33 -22.13
N LEU A 28 -3.78 21.75 -22.03
CA LEU A 28 -3.57 20.33 -21.79
C LEU A 28 -2.84 20.18 -20.45
N ARG A 29 -3.35 19.32 -19.57
CA ARG A 29 -2.67 18.95 -18.32
C ARG A 29 -2.03 17.58 -18.51
N LEU A 30 -0.74 17.48 -18.24
CA LEU A 30 -0.06 16.18 -18.18
C LEU A 30 -0.37 15.54 -16.83
N THR A 31 -1.03 14.38 -16.84
CA THR A 31 -1.52 13.67 -15.65
C THR A 31 -0.72 12.43 -15.29
N GLY A 32 0.36 12.12 -16.02
CA GLY A 32 1.24 10.98 -15.75
C GLY A 32 1.08 9.85 -16.75
N PHE A 33 1.47 8.64 -16.36
CA PHE A 33 1.35 7.41 -17.14
C PHE A 33 0.21 6.54 -16.62
N ASP A 34 -0.70 6.17 -17.52
CA ASP A 34 -1.62 5.05 -17.32
C ASP A 34 -0.94 3.71 -17.67
N ASN A 35 -1.65 2.59 -17.50
CA ASN A 35 -1.14 1.25 -17.79
C ASN A 35 -0.64 1.12 -19.23
N ASN A 36 -1.41 1.59 -20.20
CA ASN A 36 -1.07 1.52 -21.62
C ASN A 36 0.17 2.37 -21.96
N SER A 37 0.31 3.55 -21.35
CA SER A 37 1.48 4.42 -21.50
C SER A 37 2.74 3.78 -20.91
N ARG A 38 2.61 3.08 -19.77
CA ARG A 38 3.72 2.32 -19.16
C ARG A 38 4.19 1.18 -20.06
N GLU A 39 3.26 0.40 -20.60
CA GLU A 39 3.57 -0.69 -21.54
C GLU A 39 4.21 -0.14 -22.83
N THR A 40 3.67 0.96 -23.35
CA THR A 40 4.24 1.67 -24.50
C THR A 40 5.65 2.18 -24.21
N PHE A 41 5.90 2.73 -23.02
CA PHE A 41 7.24 3.16 -22.63
C PHE A 41 8.20 1.98 -22.52
N ILE A 42 7.80 0.87 -21.87
CA ILE A 42 8.62 -0.34 -21.75
C ILE A 42 9.00 -0.85 -23.14
N SER A 43 8.03 -1.04 -24.03
CA SER A 43 8.29 -1.51 -25.40
C SER A 43 9.26 -0.59 -26.17
N LYS A 44 9.17 0.73 -25.97
CA LYS A 44 10.12 1.68 -26.57
C LYS A 44 11.54 1.53 -26.01
N VAL A 45 11.70 1.39 -24.69
CA VAL A 45 13.04 1.29 -24.08
C VAL A 45 13.66 -0.10 -24.20
N THR A 46 12.86 -1.15 -24.45
CA THR A 46 13.35 -2.53 -24.60
C THR A 46 13.38 -3.04 -26.04
N GLY A 47 12.84 -2.29 -27.00
CA GLY A 47 12.61 -2.72 -28.38
C GLY A 47 11.24 -3.37 -28.57
N SER A 48 10.68 -3.28 -29.79
CA SER A 48 9.35 -3.81 -30.15
C SER A 48 9.32 -5.34 -30.16
N GLY A 49 8.40 -5.94 -29.40
CA GLY A 49 8.18 -7.40 -29.30
C GLY A 49 8.21 -7.91 -27.85
N ARG A 50 8.05 -9.23 -27.66
CA ARG A 50 8.19 -9.87 -26.34
C ARG A 50 9.67 -9.85 -25.94
N SER A 51 10.05 -8.88 -25.12
CA SER A 51 11.43 -8.66 -24.72
C SER A 51 11.67 -9.20 -23.31
N VAL A 52 12.71 -10.01 -23.13
CA VAL A 52 13.15 -10.48 -21.79
C VAL A 52 13.35 -9.30 -20.83
N LYS A 53 13.79 -8.15 -21.34
CA LYS A 53 13.94 -6.92 -20.53
C LYS A 53 12.61 -6.36 -20.06
N ALA A 54 11.58 -6.41 -20.91
CA ALA A 54 10.23 -5.99 -20.54
C ALA A 54 9.64 -6.91 -19.46
N ASP A 55 9.83 -8.22 -19.62
CA ASP A 55 9.41 -9.22 -18.64
C ASP A 55 10.10 -9.00 -17.28
N ILE A 56 11.39 -8.69 -17.27
CA ILE A 56 12.13 -8.38 -16.04
C ILE A 56 11.60 -7.12 -15.35
N ILE A 57 11.28 -6.04 -16.09
CA ILE A 57 10.70 -4.82 -15.51
C ILE A 57 9.33 -5.10 -14.92
N ASN A 58 8.46 -5.79 -15.66
CA ASN A 58 7.13 -6.15 -15.19
C ASN A 58 7.18 -7.07 -13.97
N MET A 59 8.09 -8.04 -13.97
CA MET A 59 8.32 -8.93 -12.82
C MET A 59 8.81 -8.13 -11.61
N PHE A 60 9.75 -7.20 -11.78
CA PHE A 60 10.23 -6.35 -10.69
C PHE A 60 9.10 -5.50 -10.08
N LEU A 61 8.25 -4.89 -10.91
CA LEU A 61 7.12 -4.08 -10.44
C LEU A 61 6.06 -4.94 -9.74
N LYS A 62 5.82 -6.16 -10.24
CA LYS A 62 4.94 -7.14 -9.59
C LYS A 62 5.47 -7.56 -8.23
N GLU A 63 6.79 -7.74 -8.09
CA GLU A 63 7.42 -8.07 -6.81
C GLU A 63 7.48 -6.88 -5.83
N ASN A 64 7.34 -5.65 -6.32
CA ASN A 64 7.40 -4.41 -5.56
C ASN A 64 6.15 -3.53 -5.84
N PRO A 65 4.95 -3.97 -5.48
CA PRO A 65 3.70 -3.29 -5.87
C PRO A 65 3.61 -1.86 -5.35
N VAL A 66 4.13 -1.61 -4.16
CA VAL A 66 4.23 -0.27 -3.59
C VAL A 66 5.08 0.67 -4.46
N THR A 67 6.15 0.15 -5.06
CA THR A 67 6.94 0.90 -6.03
C THR A 67 6.13 1.14 -7.31
N ALA A 68 5.33 0.15 -7.72
CA ALA A 68 4.47 0.23 -8.89
C ALA A 68 3.33 1.25 -8.75
N ASP A 69 2.85 1.50 -7.52
CA ASP A 69 1.83 2.52 -7.20
C ASP A 69 2.32 3.95 -7.49
N HIS A 70 3.63 4.16 -7.59
CA HIS A 70 4.25 5.46 -7.88
C HIS A 70 4.83 5.55 -9.29
N CYS A 71 4.61 4.53 -10.10
CA CYS A 71 5.02 4.49 -11.50
C CYS A 71 4.02 5.19 -12.43
N ASP A 72 2.93 5.73 -11.90
CA ASP A 72 2.09 6.73 -12.55
C ASP A 72 2.87 8.04 -12.79
N VAL A 73 3.85 8.36 -11.92
CA VAL A 73 4.79 9.46 -12.13
C VAL A 73 5.83 9.08 -13.19
N PRO A 74 5.82 9.68 -14.40
CA PRO A 74 6.63 9.20 -15.53
C PRO A 74 8.14 9.20 -15.24
N LEU A 75 8.62 10.18 -14.48
CA LEU A 75 10.03 10.27 -14.10
C LEU A 75 10.44 9.09 -13.21
N VAL A 76 9.63 8.77 -12.19
CA VAL A 76 9.85 7.65 -11.26
C VAL A 76 9.89 6.34 -12.03
N PHE A 77 8.90 6.10 -12.89
CA PHE A 77 8.84 4.92 -13.73
C PHE A 77 10.04 4.79 -14.67
N ALA A 78 10.46 5.89 -15.30
CA ALA A 78 11.63 5.90 -16.17
C ALA A 78 12.92 5.56 -15.40
N MET A 79 13.10 6.13 -14.20
CA MET A 79 14.24 5.82 -13.35
C MET A 79 14.25 4.34 -12.95
N ILE A 80 13.12 3.79 -12.48
CA ILE A 80 13.02 2.37 -12.11
C ILE A 80 13.29 1.47 -13.31
N SER A 81 12.63 1.73 -14.44
CA SER A 81 12.81 0.94 -15.67
C SER A 81 14.27 0.93 -16.13
N TYR A 82 14.92 2.08 -16.10
CA TYR A 82 16.35 2.20 -16.39
C TYR A 82 17.20 1.40 -15.38
N SER A 83 16.91 1.53 -14.09
CA SER A 83 17.65 0.87 -13.01
C SER A 83 17.58 -0.65 -13.10
N VAL A 84 16.38 -1.19 -13.31
CA VAL A 84 16.13 -2.63 -13.49
C VAL A 84 16.91 -3.17 -14.70
N ASN A 85 16.91 -2.42 -15.81
CA ASN A 85 17.56 -2.86 -17.04
C ASN A 85 19.10 -2.82 -16.97
N ASN A 86 19.67 -1.93 -16.14
CA ASN A 86 21.11 -1.67 -16.10
C ASN A 86 21.81 -2.16 -14.83
N SER A 87 21.07 -2.61 -13.80
CA SER A 87 21.68 -3.02 -12.52
C SER A 87 21.10 -4.34 -12.00
N GLU A 88 21.92 -5.40 -12.01
CA GLU A 88 21.62 -6.66 -11.31
C GLU A 88 21.38 -6.45 -9.82
N ARG A 89 22.17 -5.57 -9.20
CA ARG A 89 21.98 -5.22 -7.80
C ARG A 89 20.60 -4.63 -7.53
N PHE A 90 20.12 -3.74 -8.40
CA PHE A 90 18.78 -3.16 -8.27
C PHE A 90 17.68 -4.20 -8.47
N ARG A 91 17.86 -5.15 -9.41
CA ARG A 91 16.91 -6.26 -9.62
C ARG A 91 16.70 -7.14 -8.39
N ASN A 92 17.69 -7.20 -7.51
CA ASN A 92 17.64 -8.00 -6.29
C ASN A 92 17.13 -7.24 -5.07
N VAL A 93 16.77 -5.96 -5.20
CA VAL A 93 16.19 -5.16 -4.12
C VAL A 93 14.82 -5.73 -3.73
N ARG A 94 14.56 -5.81 -2.42
CA ARG A 94 13.35 -6.42 -1.83
C ARG A 94 12.58 -5.51 -0.90
N THR A 95 13.08 -4.30 -0.65
CA THR A 95 12.50 -3.33 0.29
C THR A 95 12.28 -2.00 -0.42
N LEU A 96 11.23 -1.27 -0.03
CA LEU A 96 10.96 0.04 -0.60
C LEU A 96 12.09 1.02 -0.26
N THR A 97 12.63 0.92 0.95
CA THR A 97 13.72 1.79 1.40
C THR A 97 14.93 1.69 0.47
N GLU A 98 15.33 0.49 0.06
CA GLU A 98 16.42 0.30 -0.90
C GLU A 98 16.11 0.84 -2.29
N VAL A 99 14.88 0.66 -2.78
CA VAL A 99 14.43 1.26 -4.05
C VAL A 99 14.57 2.77 -3.99
N PHE A 100 14.10 3.37 -2.90
CA PHE A 100 14.09 4.82 -2.75
C PHE A 100 15.50 5.40 -2.55
N ARG A 101 16.40 4.71 -1.84
CA ARG A 101 17.84 5.05 -1.82
C ARG A 101 18.42 5.15 -3.22
N TYR A 102 18.04 4.23 -4.13
CA TYR A 102 18.49 4.29 -5.51
C TYR A 102 17.88 5.47 -6.26
N ILE A 103 16.59 5.75 -6.07
CA ILE A 103 15.92 6.92 -6.66
C ILE A 103 16.64 8.21 -6.24
N ILE A 104 16.86 8.43 -4.94
CA ILE A 104 17.58 9.60 -4.42
C ILE A 104 18.99 9.69 -5.02
N LYS A 105 19.69 8.55 -5.13
CA LYS A 105 21.00 8.50 -5.78
C LYS A 105 20.94 8.93 -7.24
N CYS A 106 19.93 8.51 -8.00
CA CYS A 106 19.73 8.95 -9.40
C CYS A 106 19.52 10.45 -9.53
N PHE A 107 18.72 11.05 -8.63
CA PHE A 107 18.54 12.51 -8.61
C PHE A 107 19.88 13.23 -8.39
N ASN A 108 20.67 12.76 -7.43
CA ASN A 108 21.98 13.33 -7.16
C ASN A 108 22.96 13.14 -8.34
N SER A 109 23.04 11.92 -8.91
CA SER A 109 24.00 11.60 -9.98
C SER A 109 23.64 12.20 -11.34
N HIS A 110 22.35 12.38 -11.65
CA HIS A 110 21.93 13.04 -12.89
C HIS A 110 22.36 14.52 -12.92
N ASN A 111 22.60 15.13 -11.76
CA ASN A 111 23.22 16.45 -11.67
C ASN A 111 24.73 16.41 -11.88
N GLU A 112 25.41 15.34 -11.45
CA GLU A 112 26.86 15.13 -11.69
C GLU A 112 27.16 14.92 -13.18
N ILE A 113 26.29 14.23 -13.92
CA ILE A 113 26.48 14.00 -15.36
C ILE A 113 26.25 15.29 -16.18
N LYS A 114 25.39 16.19 -15.71
CA LYS A 114 25.10 17.46 -16.40
C LYS A 114 26.19 18.52 -16.25
N PHE A 115 27.11 18.38 -15.30
CA PHE A 115 28.17 19.34 -15.04
C PHE A 115 29.46 18.57 -14.73
N ILE A 116 30.45 18.62 -15.65
CA ILE A 116 31.73 17.87 -15.67
C ILE A 116 32.66 18.27 -14.50
N GLU A 117 32.20 18.14 -13.25
CA GLU A 117 33.02 18.31 -12.06
C GLU A 117 32.82 17.11 -11.14
N GLU A 118 33.67 16.10 -11.31
CA GLU A 118 33.91 15.05 -10.32
C GLU A 118 34.50 15.70 -9.05
N LYS A 119 33.63 16.26 -8.20
CA LYS A 119 33.97 16.45 -6.80
C LYS A 119 33.34 15.31 -6.02
N GLN A 120 34.18 14.53 -5.34
CA GLN A 120 33.74 13.69 -4.22
C GLN A 120 33.01 14.60 -3.23
N LYS A 121 31.68 14.65 -3.31
CA LYS A 121 30.88 15.38 -2.35
C LYS A 121 30.74 14.54 -1.10
N GLU A 122 31.13 15.12 0.03
CA GLU A 122 30.66 14.67 1.34
C GLU A 122 29.13 14.64 1.32
N GLU A 123 28.54 13.66 1.99
CA GLU A 123 27.10 13.49 2.11
C GLU A 123 26.50 14.81 2.64
N LEU A 124 25.62 15.43 1.86
CA LEU A 124 25.03 16.72 2.21
C LEU A 124 24.27 16.58 3.54
N ASP A 125 24.58 17.42 4.53
CA ASP A 125 23.83 17.44 5.79
C ASP A 125 22.41 17.94 5.53
N HIS A 126 21.47 17.00 5.45
CA HIS A 126 20.07 17.25 5.20
C HIS A 126 19.22 17.26 6.48
N SER A 127 19.83 17.36 7.67
CA SER A 127 19.13 17.32 8.96
C SER A 127 18.03 18.36 9.10
N GLY A 128 18.25 19.59 8.63
CA GLY A 128 17.24 20.65 8.64
C GLY A 128 16.06 20.36 7.71
N LEU A 129 16.28 19.62 6.62
CA LEU A 129 15.23 19.20 5.70
C LEU A 129 14.43 18.01 6.27
N ASP A 130 15.13 17.07 6.94
CA ASP A 130 14.52 15.95 7.65
C ASP A 130 13.52 16.45 8.69
N GLU A 131 13.94 17.41 9.52
CA GLU A 131 13.10 18.02 10.56
C GLU A 131 11.92 18.78 9.95
N LEU A 132 12.16 19.64 8.94
CA LEU A 132 11.09 20.40 8.27
C LEU A 132 10.01 19.47 7.67
N ALA A 133 10.44 18.37 7.04
CA ALA A 133 9.52 17.40 6.47
C ALA A 133 8.72 16.66 7.55
N PHE A 134 9.38 16.26 8.64
CA PHE A 134 8.72 15.62 9.77
C PHE A 134 7.69 16.54 10.45
N GLU A 135 8.07 17.78 10.76
CA GLU A 135 7.17 18.80 11.32
C GLU A 135 5.93 18.98 10.42
N GLY A 136 6.13 19.11 9.10
CA GLY A 136 5.03 19.30 8.15
C GLY A 136 4.08 18.11 8.04
N LEU A 137 4.58 16.89 8.20
CA LEU A 137 3.77 15.67 8.12
C LEU A 137 3.11 15.28 9.46
N SER A 138 3.58 15.83 10.58
CA SER A 138 3.16 15.45 11.93
C SER A 138 2.01 16.28 12.51
N GLY A 139 1.52 17.29 11.80
CA GLY A 139 0.39 18.11 12.21
C GLY A 139 -0.97 17.50 11.85
N ASP A 140 -2.04 17.92 12.54
CA ASP A 140 -3.44 17.52 12.23
C ASP A 140 -3.82 17.86 10.78
N VAL A 141 -3.23 18.93 10.25
CA VAL A 141 -3.28 19.28 8.83
C VAL A 141 -1.85 19.27 8.31
N GLN A 142 -1.57 18.38 7.37
CA GLN A 142 -0.23 18.24 6.81
C GLN A 142 0.17 19.51 6.05
N GLN A 143 1.28 20.12 6.47
CA GLN A 143 1.94 21.19 5.73
C GLN A 143 2.95 20.57 4.76
N ILE A 144 2.63 20.59 3.46
CA ILE A 144 3.49 20.04 2.39
C ILE A 144 4.12 21.11 1.50
N SER A 145 3.81 22.39 1.75
CA SER A 145 4.45 23.56 1.12
C SER A 145 4.79 24.62 2.17
N TRP A 146 5.89 25.34 1.92
CA TRP A 146 6.43 26.34 2.83
C TRP A 146 6.90 27.56 2.06
N ASN A 147 6.85 28.74 2.66
CA ASN A 147 7.47 29.92 2.08
C ASN A 147 8.99 29.68 1.86
N ARG A 148 9.50 30.09 0.70
CA ARG A 148 10.92 29.97 0.31
C ARG A 148 11.89 30.45 1.39
N SER A 149 11.58 31.57 2.04
CA SER A 149 12.42 32.14 3.10
C SER A 149 12.52 31.21 4.32
N LYS A 150 11.42 30.55 4.70
CA LYS A 150 11.38 29.57 5.80
C LYS A 150 12.28 28.38 5.50
N VAL A 151 12.17 27.80 4.30
CA VAL A 151 13.00 26.66 3.91
C VAL A 151 14.48 27.06 3.86
N ARG A 152 14.81 28.18 3.22
CA ARG A 152 16.19 28.71 3.18
C ARG A 152 16.77 28.99 4.55
N GLY A 153 15.95 29.48 5.49
CA GLY A 153 16.35 29.68 6.87
C GLY A 153 16.68 28.39 7.62
N LYS A 154 15.93 27.31 7.34
CA LYS A 154 16.14 25.98 7.97
C LYS A 154 17.33 25.21 7.40
N ILE A 155 17.50 25.20 6.08
CA ILE A 155 18.51 24.33 5.42
C ILE A 155 19.71 25.08 4.84
N GLY A 156 19.67 26.41 4.84
CA GLY A 156 20.69 27.26 4.23
C GLY A 156 20.50 27.42 2.71
N MET A 157 20.93 28.57 2.19
CA MET A 157 20.72 28.95 0.79
C MET A 157 21.41 27.98 -0.20
N GLY A 158 22.64 27.54 0.09
CA GLY A 158 23.39 26.66 -0.81
C GLY A 158 22.73 25.29 -1.01
N LEU A 159 22.27 24.67 0.09
CA LEU A 159 21.59 23.37 0.04
C LEU A 159 20.20 23.50 -0.58
N TYR A 160 19.48 24.58 -0.28
CA TYR A 160 18.22 24.90 -0.93
C TYR A 160 18.35 25.00 -2.45
N ASP A 161 19.28 25.83 -2.94
CA ASP A 161 19.47 26.04 -4.37
C ASP A 161 19.90 24.73 -5.06
N GLU A 162 20.68 23.88 -4.38
CA GLU A 162 21.02 22.55 -4.84
C GLU A 162 19.80 21.62 -4.97
N TYR A 163 18.93 21.54 -3.97
CA TYR A 163 17.75 20.68 -4.04
C TYR A 163 16.71 21.15 -5.04
N VAL A 164 16.56 22.47 -5.23
CA VAL A 164 15.75 23.02 -6.33
C VAL A 164 16.36 22.66 -7.68
N ARG A 165 17.69 22.78 -7.82
CA ARG A 165 18.41 22.41 -9.05
C ARG A 165 18.31 20.93 -9.38
N ILE A 166 18.43 20.05 -8.38
CA ILE A 166 18.29 18.59 -8.54
C ILE A 166 16.83 18.20 -8.87
N GLY A 167 15.87 18.99 -8.40
CA GLY A 167 14.44 18.72 -8.56
C GLY A 167 13.84 17.87 -7.44
N ILE A 168 14.49 17.82 -6.27
CA ILE A 168 13.89 17.29 -5.03
C ILE A 168 12.90 18.31 -4.47
N LEU A 169 13.26 19.60 -4.52
CA LEU A 169 12.39 20.71 -4.20
C LEU A 169 11.89 21.39 -5.47
N VAL A 170 10.67 21.90 -5.41
CA VAL A 170 10.01 22.64 -6.49
C VAL A 170 9.55 23.98 -5.94
N GLU A 171 9.84 25.04 -6.68
CA GLU A 171 9.32 26.38 -6.44
C GLU A 171 8.00 26.58 -7.21
N GLU A 172 7.01 27.14 -6.52
CA GLU A 172 5.72 27.51 -7.05
C GLU A 172 5.42 28.96 -6.66
N GLU A 173 5.00 29.76 -7.64
CA GLU A 173 4.58 31.13 -7.40
C GLU A 173 3.09 31.13 -7.00
N GLY A 174 2.80 31.82 -5.91
CA GLY A 174 1.45 32.12 -5.46
C GLY A 174 1.20 33.63 -5.48
N PHE A 175 -0.07 34.00 -5.51
CA PHE A 175 -0.50 35.39 -5.37
C PHE A 175 -1.42 35.47 -4.16
N ASP A 176 -1.05 36.31 -3.21
CA ASP A 176 -1.87 36.59 -2.05
C ASP A 176 -2.84 37.73 -2.37
N TYR A 177 -4.14 37.44 -2.37
CA TYR A 177 -5.18 38.42 -2.69
C TYR A 177 -5.35 39.48 -1.59
N ASP A 178 -4.95 39.19 -0.35
CA ASP A 178 -5.07 40.11 0.77
C ASP A 178 -3.92 41.12 0.78
N SER A 179 -2.68 40.68 0.56
CA SER A 179 -1.51 41.55 0.48
C SER A 179 -1.25 42.12 -0.92
N LEU A 180 -1.87 41.55 -1.97
CA LEU A 180 -1.60 41.85 -3.37
C LEU A 180 -0.14 41.62 -3.78
N GLU A 181 0.56 40.72 -3.09
CA GLU A 181 1.96 40.39 -3.33
C GLU A 181 2.11 38.97 -3.90
N TYR A 182 3.11 38.83 -4.78
CA TYR A 182 3.57 37.52 -5.24
C TYR A 182 4.49 36.91 -4.19
N TYR A 183 4.29 35.63 -3.90
CA TYR A 183 5.16 34.87 -3.02
C TYR A 183 5.65 33.59 -3.70
N THR A 184 6.79 33.07 -3.25
CA THR A 184 7.30 31.77 -3.69
C THR A 184 7.11 30.77 -2.57
N GLU A 185 6.31 29.75 -2.84
CA GLU A 185 6.25 28.53 -2.05
C GLU A 185 7.24 27.50 -2.58
N THR A 186 7.75 26.71 -1.66
CA THR A 186 8.63 25.58 -1.89
C THR A 186 7.94 24.34 -1.36
N ARG A 187 7.92 23.28 -2.16
CA ARG A 187 7.45 21.96 -1.73
C ARG A 187 8.37 20.86 -2.25
N PHE A 188 8.22 19.66 -1.72
CA PHE A 188 8.81 18.49 -2.34
C PHE A 188 8.18 18.21 -3.70
N PHE A 189 8.97 17.65 -4.62
CA PHE A 189 8.49 17.23 -5.93
C PHE A 189 7.30 16.27 -5.82
N HIS A 190 7.38 15.33 -4.88
CA HIS A 190 6.33 14.36 -4.58
C HIS A 190 6.30 14.07 -3.07
N LYS A 191 5.11 13.76 -2.51
CA LYS A 191 4.93 13.51 -1.07
C LYS A 191 5.87 12.43 -0.51
N LEU A 192 6.16 11.40 -1.30
CA LEU A 192 7.14 10.36 -0.93
C LEU A 192 8.53 10.90 -0.59
N PHE A 193 8.98 11.99 -1.23
CA PHE A 193 10.25 12.61 -0.86
C PHE A 193 10.13 13.27 0.51
N ALA A 194 9.01 13.95 0.79
CA ALA A 194 8.75 14.48 2.13
C ALA A 194 8.78 13.35 3.18
N GLU A 195 8.09 12.24 2.92
CA GLU A 195 8.09 11.08 3.83
C GLU A 195 9.47 10.42 3.95
N TRP A 196 10.25 10.37 2.87
CA TRP A 196 11.64 9.90 2.88
C TRP A 196 12.53 10.74 3.82
N TYR A 197 12.51 12.06 3.68
CA TYR A 197 13.31 12.95 4.53
C TYR A 197 12.79 12.95 5.97
N ALA A 198 11.47 12.96 6.18
CA ALA A 198 10.88 12.83 7.51
C ALA A 198 11.26 11.51 8.20
N ALA A 199 11.40 10.42 7.45
CA ALA A 199 11.82 9.12 7.96
C ALA A 199 13.23 9.13 8.54
N HIS A 200 14.16 9.93 7.98
CA HIS A 200 15.49 10.09 8.57
C HIS A 200 15.41 10.74 9.97
N PHE A 201 14.53 11.73 10.15
CA PHE A 201 14.28 12.33 11.46
C PHE A 201 13.64 11.33 12.42
N LEU A 202 12.58 10.64 12.00
CA LEU A 202 11.90 9.63 12.79
C LEU A 202 12.85 8.50 13.22
N ALA A 203 13.69 7.99 12.31
CA ALA A 203 14.67 6.96 12.62
C ALA A 203 15.70 7.44 13.66
N LYS A 204 16.17 8.69 13.54
CA LYS A 204 17.09 9.30 14.53
C LYS A 204 16.41 9.44 15.89
N LEU A 205 15.14 9.84 15.94
CA LEU A 205 14.37 9.97 17.18
C LEU A 205 14.16 8.61 17.85
N ALA A 206 13.60 7.64 17.12
CA ALA A 206 13.31 6.31 17.65
C ALA A 206 14.59 5.59 18.12
N ALA A 207 15.72 5.77 17.42
CA ALA A 207 16.97 5.14 17.82
C ALA A 207 17.52 5.66 19.17
N LYS A 208 17.23 6.91 19.56
CA LYS A 208 17.85 7.56 20.74
C LYS A 208 17.28 7.11 22.11
N SER A 209 16.06 6.62 22.20
CA SER A 209 15.36 6.51 23.50
C SER A 209 15.12 5.08 23.99
N VAL A 210 15.79 4.64 25.06
CA VAL A 210 15.48 3.36 25.75
C VAL A 210 14.32 3.52 26.76
N THR A 211 13.92 4.74 27.11
CA THR A 211 12.88 5.02 28.14
C THR A 211 11.77 5.99 27.68
N GLU A 212 11.89 6.62 26.51
CA GLU A 212 11.01 7.74 26.10
C GLU A 212 10.00 7.36 24.99
N PHE A 213 10.17 6.21 24.34
CA PHE A 213 9.27 5.72 23.28
C PHE A 213 8.03 5.02 23.85
N GLU A 214 8.18 4.30 24.98
CA GLU A 214 7.15 3.46 25.60
C GLU A 214 6.04 4.26 26.30
N THR A 215 6.33 5.47 26.78
CA THR A 215 5.36 6.30 27.53
C THR A 215 4.50 7.19 26.62
N GLY A 216 4.78 7.23 25.32
CA GLY A 216 4.08 8.07 24.36
C GLY A 216 4.18 9.55 24.71
N ILE A 217 5.37 10.11 24.52
CA ILE A 217 5.67 11.51 24.77
C ILE A 217 5.53 12.31 23.47
N ASP A 218 4.56 13.19 23.47
CA ASP A 218 4.65 14.59 23.12
C ASP A 218 6.13 15.16 23.03
N PHE A 219 6.71 15.32 21.83
CA PHE A 219 8.08 15.88 21.62
C PHE A 219 8.17 17.42 21.66
N GLU A 220 8.88 18.03 22.62
CA GLU A 220 9.24 19.45 22.56
C GLU A 220 10.39 19.67 21.56
N ILE A 221 10.09 20.27 20.40
CA ILE A 221 11.10 20.74 19.45
C ILE A 221 11.74 22.02 20.04
N GLN A 222 13.06 21.98 20.22
CA GLN A 222 13.81 23.11 20.75
C GLN A 222 13.70 24.30 19.79
N LYS A 223 13.06 25.40 20.23
CA LYS A 223 12.90 26.62 19.41
C LYS A 223 14.26 27.16 18.98
N TRP A 224 14.41 27.41 17.68
CA TRP A 224 15.50 28.20 17.13
C TRP A 224 15.25 29.70 17.37
N PRO A 225 16.29 30.52 17.64
CA PRO A 225 16.10 31.95 17.75
C PRO A 225 15.63 32.51 16.40
N GLU A 226 14.40 33.03 16.36
CA GLU A 226 13.97 33.92 15.30
C GLU A 226 14.93 35.12 15.28
N SER A 227 15.76 35.20 14.24
CA SER A 227 16.56 36.39 13.99
C SER A 227 15.61 37.58 13.84
N GLN A 228 15.86 38.61 14.65
CA GLN A 228 15.10 39.85 14.72
C GLN A 228 15.18 40.66 13.41
N ALA A 229 14.54 40.18 12.35
CA ALA A 229 14.42 40.87 11.08
C ALA A 229 13.10 40.51 10.38
N ALA A 230 11.97 40.74 11.06
CA ALA A 230 10.67 40.90 10.42
C ALA A 230 9.85 41.89 11.25
N GLY A 231 9.97 43.17 10.92
CA GLY A 231 9.10 44.20 11.46
C GLY A 231 7.67 44.01 10.96
N ASN A 232 6.73 44.01 11.90
CA ASN A 232 5.30 44.27 11.72
C ASN A 232 4.53 43.39 10.73
N LEU A 233 4.09 42.22 11.20
CA LEU A 233 2.89 41.54 10.70
C LEU A 233 1.84 41.44 11.82
N GLN A 234 0.60 41.77 11.50
CA GLN A 234 -0.57 41.81 12.39
C GLN A 234 -1.13 40.40 12.71
N PRO A 235 -1.98 40.23 13.75
CA PRO A 235 -2.01 39.03 14.60
C PRO A 235 -2.99 37.91 14.18
N HIS A 236 -3.14 37.59 12.88
CA HIS A 236 -4.00 36.48 12.43
C HIS A 236 -3.24 35.23 11.96
N GLN A 237 -1.91 35.19 12.07
CA GLN A 237 -1.10 34.00 11.72
C GLN A 237 -0.10 33.55 12.78
N ALA A 238 -0.14 34.13 13.99
CA ALA A 238 0.71 33.70 15.09
C ALA A 238 -0.01 32.69 16.00
N LYS A 239 -0.09 31.44 15.57
CA LYS A 239 -0.43 30.31 16.46
C LYS A 239 0.60 29.18 16.43
N ASN A 240 1.88 29.49 16.25
CA ASN A 240 2.96 28.56 16.61
C ASN A 240 3.27 28.70 18.12
N ARG A 241 2.34 28.23 18.96
CA ARG A 241 2.74 27.73 20.29
C ARG A 241 3.53 26.46 20.03
N GLY A 242 4.60 26.21 20.80
CA GLY A 242 5.41 25.00 20.65
C GLY A 242 4.49 23.79 20.69
N GLU A 243 4.24 23.23 19.51
CA GLU A 243 3.42 22.04 19.39
C GLU A 243 4.33 20.86 19.57
N VAL A 244 3.85 20.03 20.48
CA VAL A 244 4.58 18.94 21.00
C VAL A 244 4.09 17.74 20.18
N HIS A 245 4.89 17.31 19.20
CA HIS A 245 4.44 16.28 18.24
C HIS A 245 4.52 14.92 18.93
N SER A 246 3.40 14.23 19.13
CA SER A 246 3.42 12.85 19.61
C SER A 246 3.22 11.90 18.43
N LEU A 247 4.01 10.81 18.37
CA LEU A 247 3.76 9.74 17.39
C LEU A 247 2.33 9.19 17.48
N LYS A 248 1.68 9.31 18.64
CA LYS A 248 0.27 8.92 18.85
C LYS A 248 -0.72 9.73 18.00
N ARG A 249 -0.36 10.94 17.56
CA ARG A 249 -1.25 11.81 16.77
C ARG A 249 -1.06 11.65 15.26
N ILE A 250 0.01 10.97 14.85
CA ILE A 250 0.31 10.75 13.44
C ILE A 250 -0.44 9.50 13.01
N ASN A 251 -1.42 9.66 12.12
CA ASN A 251 -2.14 8.54 11.54
C ASN A 251 -1.24 7.79 10.54
N PRO A 252 -0.88 6.52 10.79
CA PRO A 252 -0.03 5.75 9.87
C PRO A 252 -0.64 5.63 8.48
N HIS A 253 -1.96 5.67 8.33
CA HIS A 253 -2.58 5.68 7.00
C HIS A 253 -2.07 6.82 6.12
N ASP A 254 -1.86 8.00 6.69
CA ASP A 254 -1.53 9.20 5.93
C ASP A 254 -0.02 9.34 5.66
N VAL A 255 0.82 8.57 6.37
CA VAL A 255 2.30 8.66 6.30
C VAL A 255 3.01 7.31 6.46
N HIS A 256 2.39 6.23 5.98
CA HIS A 256 2.95 4.89 6.18
C HIS A 256 4.32 4.72 5.51
N TYR A 257 4.66 5.50 4.48
CA TYR A 257 6.00 5.46 3.88
C TYR A 257 7.06 6.00 4.81
N MET A 258 6.76 7.06 5.58
CA MET A 258 7.66 7.60 6.59
C MET A 258 8.06 6.51 7.60
N TYR A 259 7.09 5.76 8.14
CA TYR A 259 7.37 4.67 9.09
C TYR A 259 8.19 3.55 8.45
N ARG A 260 7.80 3.12 7.25
CA ARG A 260 8.49 2.06 6.50
C ARG A 260 9.94 2.42 6.18
N PHE A 261 10.18 3.62 5.68
CA PHE A 261 11.52 4.12 5.43
C PHE A 261 12.34 4.19 6.72
N ALA A 262 11.76 4.69 7.83
CA ALA A 262 12.47 4.77 9.10
C ALA A 262 12.91 3.37 9.58
N CYS A 263 12.05 2.36 9.41
CA CYS A 263 12.36 0.96 9.69
C CYS A 263 13.50 0.40 8.83
N GLY A 264 13.54 0.70 7.53
CA GLY A 264 14.62 0.28 6.63
C GLY A 264 15.91 1.12 6.76
N LEU A 265 15.83 2.30 7.39
CA LEU A 265 16.96 3.20 7.64
C LEU A 265 17.74 2.81 8.90
N SER A 266 17.06 2.34 9.95
CA SER A 266 17.68 2.01 11.23
C SER A 266 17.00 0.81 11.89
N SER A 267 17.76 -0.29 12.07
CA SER A 267 17.24 -1.50 12.70
C SER A 267 16.79 -1.28 14.14
N VAL A 268 17.49 -0.43 14.89
CA VAL A 268 17.13 -0.06 16.27
C VAL A 268 15.83 0.75 16.30
N ALA A 269 15.67 1.69 15.36
CA ALA A 269 14.44 2.45 15.23
C ALA A 269 13.27 1.55 14.83
N ALA A 270 13.51 0.63 13.89
CA ALA A 270 12.47 -0.22 13.35
C ALA A 270 11.80 -1.06 14.44
N GLN A 271 12.57 -1.68 15.32
CA GLN A 271 12.03 -2.52 16.38
C GLN A 271 11.01 -1.74 17.22
N LYS A 272 11.38 -0.55 17.69
CA LYS A 272 10.50 0.31 18.49
C LYS A 272 9.29 0.78 17.70
N ILE A 273 9.48 1.21 16.46
CA ILE A 273 8.37 1.65 15.59
C ILE A 273 7.36 0.51 15.40
N ILE A 274 7.85 -0.71 15.12
CA ILE A 274 7.02 -1.89 14.90
C ILE A 274 6.27 -2.25 16.18
N GLU A 275 6.93 -2.27 17.33
CA GLU A 275 6.31 -2.51 18.63
C GLU A 275 5.20 -1.49 18.91
N HIS A 276 5.46 -0.20 18.67
CA HIS A 276 4.48 0.86 18.85
C HIS A 276 3.26 0.70 17.95
N LEU A 277 3.46 0.49 16.64
CA LEU A 277 2.36 0.31 15.70
C LEU A 277 1.56 -0.96 16.02
N GLY A 278 2.24 -2.05 16.37
CA GLY A 278 1.64 -3.34 16.68
C GLY A 278 0.69 -3.33 17.87
N THR A 279 0.81 -2.37 18.79
CA THR A 279 -0.13 -2.23 19.92
C THR A 279 -1.56 -1.88 19.48
N ASN A 280 -1.75 -1.29 18.29
CA ASN A 280 -3.06 -0.87 17.80
C ASN A 280 -3.53 -1.76 16.63
N VAL A 281 -4.66 -2.45 16.83
CA VAL A 281 -5.29 -3.34 15.83
C VAL A 281 -5.57 -2.65 14.49
N HIS A 282 -5.85 -1.34 14.48
CA HIS A 282 -6.11 -0.61 13.25
C HIS A 282 -4.85 -0.40 12.39
N TYR A 283 -3.66 -0.70 12.93
CA TYR A 283 -2.39 -0.47 12.27
C TYR A 283 -1.66 -1.76 11.87
N ASP A 284 -2.31 -2.92 11.95
CA ASP A 284 -1.71 -4.23 11.67
C ASP A 284 -1.07 -4.28 10.27
N GLN A 285 -1.76 -3.81 9.24
CA GLN A 285 -1.21 -3.77 7.87
C GLN A 285 0.07 -2.95 7.76
N TYR A 286 0.14 -1.80 8.43
CA TYR A 286 1.32 -0.93 8.41
C TYR A 286 2.45 -1.52 9.24
N THR A 287 2.13 -2.20 10.34
CA THR A 287 3.07 -2.95 11.17
C THR A 287 3.74 -4.05 10.34
N LEU A 288 2.96 -4.82 9.57
CA LEU A 288 3.48 -5.86 8.68
C LEU A 288 4.39 -5.30 7.58
N LEU A 289 4.00 -4.17 6.99
CA LEU A 289 4.84 -3.49 5.99
C LEU A 289 6.14 -2.96 6.61
N CYS A 290 6.14 -2.50 7.86
CA CYS A 290 7.34 -2.06 8.56
C CYS A 290 8.27 -3.24 8.93
N ILE A 291 7.71 -4.36 9.38
CA ILE A 291 8.43 -5.62 9.60
C ILE A 291 9.16 -6.03 8.32
N LYS A 292 8.49 -5.90 7.17
CA LYS A 292 9.08 -6.24 5.88
C LYS A 292 10.30 -5.38 5.51
N GLU A 293 10.35 -4.12 5.95
CA GLU A 293 11.48 -3.20 5.71
C GLU A 293 12.64 -3.39 6.69
N TRP A 294 12.37 -3.85 7.91
CA TRP A 294 13.36 -3.91 9.00
C TRP A 294 14.57 -4.82 8.69
N GLY A 295 14.36 -5.94 8.00
CA GLY A 295 15.42 -6.91 7.67
C GLY A 295 16.06 -7.62 8.88
N GLY A 296 15.59 -7.37 10.11
CA GLY A 296 15.99 -8.07 11.34
C GLY A 296 15.33 -9.44 11.50
N SER A 297 15.73 -10.17 12.55
CA SER A 297 15.08 -11.45 12.89
C SER A 297 13.73 -11.19 13.56
N LEU A 298 12.68 -11.87 13.07
CA LEU A 298 11.36 -11.88 13.71
C LEU A 298 11.39 -12.42 15.15
N ASP A 299 12.41 -13.18 15.53
CA ASP A 299 12.58 -13.64 16.91
C ASP A 299 12.71 -12.46 17.90
N ALA A 300 13.27 -11.33 17.47
CA ALA A 300 13.37 -10.12 18.30
C ALA A 300 12.04 -9.34 18.38
N LEU A 301 10.99 -9.79 17.69
CA LEU A 301 9.64 -9.23 17.73
C LEU A 301 8.60 -10.24 18.22
N GLU A 302 9.01 -11.26 18.98
CA GLU A 302 8.13 -12.36 19.41
C GLU A 302 6.82 -11.87 20.06
N GLU A 303 6.89 -10.86 20.93
CA GLU A 303 5.71 -10.27 21.57
C GLU A 303 4.78 -9.59 20.55
N THR A 304 5.33 -8.83 19.62
CA THR A 304 4.53 -8.16 18.57
C THR A 304 3.91 -9.18 17.63
N VAL A 305 4.66 -10.20 17.21
CA VAL A 305 4.14 -11.30 16.37
C VAL A 305 3.02 -12.04 17.09
N THR A 306 3.19 -12.33 18.39
CA THR A 306 2.16 -12.99 19.21
C THR A 306 0.90 -12.14 19.29
N LEU A 307 1.03 -10.82 19.49
CA LEU A 307 -0.10 -9.91 19.53
C LEU A 307 -0.84 -9.85 18.19
N LEU A 308 -0.12 -9.77 17.06
CA LEU A 308 -0.71 -9.81 15.72
C LEU A 308 -1.45 -11.14 15.46
N CYS A 309 -0.87 -12.27 15.90
CA CYS A 309 -1.47 -13.60 15.73
C CYS A 309 -2.67 -13.87 16.65
N SER A 310 -2.82 -13.13 17.74
CA SER A 310 -4.01 -13.18 18.62
C SER A 310 -5.24 -12.45 18.06
N ARG A 311 -5.08 -11.79 16.90
CA ARG A 311 -6.13 -11.02 16.22
C ARG A 311 -6.59 -11.74 14.96
N ARG A 312 -7.66 -11.22 14.33
CA ARG A 312 -8.08 -11.65 12.99
C ARG A 312 -7.06 -11.17 11.96
N ILE A 313 -6.31 -12.09 11.39
CA ILE A 313 -5.41 -11.84 10.27
C ILE A 313 -6.23 -11.97 8.99
N GLN A 314 -6.41 -10.87 8.27
CA GLN A 314 -7.21 -10.83 7.05
C GLN A 314 -6.31 -10.76 5.81
N ILE A 315 -6.71 -11.47 4.76
CA ILE A 315 -6.11 -11.42 3.42
C ILE A 315 -7.24 -11.12 2.43
N LYS A 316 -7.09 -10.07 1.63
CA LYS A 316 -8.07 -9.63 0.63
C LYS A 316 -7.52 -9.68 -0.76
N ASP A 317 -8.37 -9.82 -1.77
CA ASP A 317 -7.98 -9.69 -3.18
C ASP A 317 -7.52 -8.27 -3.57
N THR A 318 -8.05 -7.27 -2.87
CA THR A 318 -7.67 -5.85 -3.00
C THR A 318 -6.36 -5.51 -2.29
N ASP A 319 -5.83 -6.41 -1.46
CA ASP A 319 -4.53 -6.19 -0.82
C ASP A 319 -3.41 -6.16 -1.86
N SER A 320 -2.44 -5.27 -1.65
CA SER A 320 -1.22 -5.29 -2.46
C SER A 320 -0.53 -6.66 -2.36
N LEU A 321 0.12 -7.10 -3.44
CA LEU A 321 0.90 -8.34 -3.46
C LEU A 321 1.94 -8.39 -2.32
N LEU A 322 2.47 -7.24 -1.92
CA LEU A 322 3.44 -7.13 -0.83
C LEU A 322 2.77 -7.40 0.52
N LEU A 323 1.56 -6.88 0.75
CA LEU A 323 0.81 -7.11 1.97
C LEU A 323 0.42 -8.59 2.08
N GLN A 324 -0.14 -9.19 1.03
CA GLN A 324 -0.45 -10.62 1.00
C GLN A 324 0.78 -11.48 1.31
N LYS A 325 1.92 -11.18 0.68
CA LYS A 325 3.19 -11.89 0.95
C LYS A 325 3.67 -11.71 2.39
N SER A 326 3.48 -10.52 2.97
CA SER A 326 3.90 -10.21 4.33
C SER A 326 3.05 -10.95 5.35
N VAL A 327 1.72 -11.01 5.13
CA VAL A 327 0.80 -11.81 5.94
C VAL A 327 1.16 -13.30 5.87
N ILE A 328 1.35 -13.85 4.67
CA ILE A 328 1.71 -15.27 4.49
C ILE A 328 3.04 -15.60 5.19
N SER A 329 4.03 -14.71 5.08
CA SER A 329 5.33 -14.90 5.74
C SER A 329 5.21 -14.85 7.27
N LEU A 330 4.32 -13.99 7.81
CA LEU A 330 4.05 -13.90 9.24
C LEU A 330 3.44 -15.20 9.77
N VAL A 331 2.39 -15.72 9.12
CA VAL A 331 1.71 -16.94 9.59
C VAL A 331 2.59 -18.17 9.47
N ASP A 332 3.42 -18.26 8.44
CA ASP A 332 4.41 -19.33 8.29
C ASP A 332 5.43 -19.30 9.43
N PHE A 333 5.98 -18.11 9.71
CA PHE A 333 6.92 -17.90 10.80
C PHE A 333 6.30 -18.27 12.15
N ALA A 334 5.12 -17.74 12.46
CA ALA A 334 4.41 -17.99 13.72
C ALA A 334 4.11 -19.49 13.91
N SER A 335 3.62 -20.17 12.87
CA SER A 335 3.41 -21.62 12.85
C SER A 335 4.70 -22.39 13.15
N SER A 336 5.81 -22.03 12.50
CA SER A 336 7.12 -22.68 12.70
C SER A 336 7.67 -22.52 14.11
N ARG A 337 7.32 -21.42 14.80
CA ARG A 337 7.67 -21.12 16.19
C ARG A 337 6.65 -21.62 17.21
N ARG A 338 5.60 -22.29 16.76
CA ARG A 338 4.48 -22.75 17.57
C ARG A 338 3.74 -21.61 18.31
N ILE A 339 3.75 -20.41 17.74
CA ILE A 339 2.94 -19.29 18.21
C ILE A 339 1.48 -19.58 17.81
N PRO A 340 0.51 -19.55 18.74
CA PRO A 340 -0.91 -19.70 18.42
C PRO A 340 -1.37 -18.62 17.44
N ILE A 341 -2.13 -19.02 16.42
CA ILE A 341 -2.76 -18.09 15.48
C ILE A 341 -4.27 -18.24 15.66
N ASP A 342 -4.93 -17.19 16.14
CA ASP A 342 -6.32 -17.26 16.54
C ASP A 342 -7.24 -17.36 15.32
N TRP A 343 -7.02 -16.51 14.31
CA TRP A 343 -7.89 -16.49 13.14
C TRP A 343 -7.17 -15.99 11.89
N VAL A 344 -7.19 -16.81 10.83
CA VAL A 344 -6.85 -16.40 9.46
C VAL A 344 -8.14 -16.34 8.65
N HIS A 345 -8.38 -15.20 8.00
CA HIS A 345 -9.58 -14.93 7.24
C HIS A 345 -9.24 -14.57 5.79
N LEU A 346 -9.72 -15.37 4.85
CA LEU A 346 -9.61 -15.14 3.41
C LEU A 346 -10.87 -14.43 2.93
N ASP A 347 -10.70 -13.31 2.24
CA ASP A 347 -11.78 -12.40 1.88
C ASP A 347 -11.73 -12.10 0.38
N ASN A 348 -12.66 -12.69 -0.37
CA ASN A 348 -12.74 -12.73 -1.84
C ASN A 348 -11.45 -13.14 -2.55
N CYS A 349 -10.56 -13.84 -1.86
CA CYS A 349 -9.19 -14.04 -2.32
C CYS A 349 -8.86 -15.51 -2.56
N LEU A 350 -9.81 -16.44 -2.47
CA LEU A 350 -9.51 -17.86 -2.59
C LEU A 350 -9.15 -18.26 -4.03
N ASP A 351 -8.05 -19.00 -4.17
CA ASP A 351 -7.61 -19.60 -5.43
C ASP A 351 -7.26 -21.09 -5.22
N VAL A 352 -8.17 -21.97 -5.64
CA VAL A 352 -7.95 -23.42 -5.58
C VAL A 352 -7.41 -23.90 -6.92
N ARG A 353 -6.14 -24.29 -6.95
CA ARG A 353 -5.43 -24.73 -8.18
C ARG A 353 -5.03 -26.20 -8.15
N SER A 354 -4.81 -26.73 -6.96
CA SER A 354 -4.46 -28.12 -6.70
C SER A 354 -5.26 -28.63 -5.50
N SER A 355 -5.61 -29.92 -5.53
CA SER A 355 -6.40 -30.56 -4.48
C SER A 355 -5.69 -30.41 -3.12
N GLY A 356 -6.38 -29.75 -2.18
CA GLY A 356 -5.94 -29.62 -0.80
C GLY A 356 -4.88 -28.56 -0.52
N ASP A 357 -4.53 -27.72 -1.49
CA ASP A 357 -3.65 -26.55 -1.29
C ASP A 357 -4.40 -25.26 -1.60
N LEU A 358 -4.35 -24.31 -0.67
CA LEU A 358 -5.01 -23.02 -0.84
C LEU A 358 -4.00 -22.00 -1.37
N HIS A 359 -4.44 -21.20 -2.34
CA HIS A 359 -3.69 -20.06 -2.82
C HIS A 359 -4.54 -18.79 -2.70
N VAL A 360 -3.87 -17.65 -2.77
CA VAL A 360 -4.48 -16.33 -2.61
C VAL A 360 -4.45 -15.56 -3.93
N LYS A 361 -5.58 -15.07 -4.45
CA LYS A 361 -5.63 -14.11 -5.56
C LYS A 361 -5.35 -12.68 -5.07
N PRO A 362 -4.75 -11.81 -5.91
CA PRO A 362 -4.23 -12.08 -7.25
C PRO A 362 -2.78 -12.58 -7.25
N SER A 363 -2.15 -12.74 -6.07
CA SER A 363 -0.73 -13.11 -5.99
C SER A 363 -0.42 -14.53 -6.42
N HIS A 364 -1.39 -15.43 -6.30
CA HIS A 364 -1.26 -16.88 -6.37
C HIS A 364 -0.24 -17.44 -5.37
N PHE A 365 0.02 -16.74 -4.26
CA PHE A 365 0.85 -17.27 -3.20
C PHE A 365 0.10 -18.41 -2.49
N SER A 366 0.82 -19.50 -2.26
CA SER A 366 0.30 -20.62 -1.49
C SER A 366 0.21 -20.25 -0.02
N LEU A 367 -0.93 -20.53 0.61
CA LEU A 367 -1.10 -20.48 2.04
C LEU A 367 -0.43 -21.73 2.64
N PRO A 368 0.61 -21.58 3.48
CA PRO A 368 1.29 -22.72 4.08
C PRO A 368 0.34 -23.50 4.99
N VAL A 369 0.67 -24.75 5.33
CA VAL A 369 -0.09 -25.47 6.36
C VAL A 369 0.20 -24.87 7.73
N ILE A 370 -0.83 -24.29 8.36
CA ILE A 370 -0.69 -23.56 9.62
C ILE A 370 -1.09 -24.48 10.77
N HIS A 371 -0.11 -25.15 11.37
CA HIS A 371 -0.39 -26.16 12.42
C HIS A 371 -0.90 -25.56 13.73
N THR A 372 -0.69 -24.26 13.98
CA THR A 372 -1.15 -23.55 15.18
C THR A 372 -2.41 -22.71 14.97
N LEU A 373 -3.04 -22.81 13.80
CA LEU A 373 -4.27 -22.08 13.47
C LEU A 373 -5.45 -22.61 14.27
N ASN A 374 -6.22 -21.73 14.91
CA ASN A 374 -7.43 -22.10 15.64
C ASN A 374 -8.70 -21.98 14.77
N MET A 375 -8.81 -20.92 13.97
CA MET A 375 -9.95 -20.67 13.08
C MET A 375 -9.50 -20.27 11.66
N LEU A 376 -10.08 -20.93 10.66
CA LEU A 376 -10.00 -20.54 9.25
C LEU A 376 -11.35 -19.99 8.83
N GLY A 377 -11.40 -18.73 8.39
CA GLY A 377 -12.61 -18.14 7.81
C GLY A 377 -12.43 -17.86 6.32
N ILE A 378 -13.51 -18.04 5.57
CA ILE A 378 -13.58 -17.83 4.13
C ILE A 378 -14.85 -17.04 3.84
N ASN A 379 -14.69 -15.87 3.23
CA ASN A 379 -15.77 -15.05 2.71
C ASN A 379 -15.55 -14.86 1.20
N GLU A 380 -16.56 -15.15 0.39
CA GLU A 380 -16.50 -15.03 -1.07
C GLU A 380 -17.70 -14.24 -1.63
N TYR A 381 -18.27 -13.32 -0.84
CA TYR A 381 -19.34 -12.37 -1.20
C TYR A 381 -20.43 -12.94 -2.12
N GLY A 382 -21.16 -13.94 -1.62
CA GLY A 382 -22.28 -14.61 -2.28
C GLY A 382 -21.91 -15.64 -3.34
N ARG A 383 -20.62 -15.79 -3.68
CA ARG A 383 -20.16 -16.74 -4.70
C ARG A 383 -20.57 -18.18 -4.40
N GLU A 384 -21.00 -18.87 -5.46
CA GLU A 384 -21.21 -20.32 -5.42
C GLU A 384 -19.89 -21.09 -5.47
N MET A 385 -19.64 -21.82 -4.39
CA MET A 385 -18.45 -22.65 -4.22
C MET A 385 -18.67 -24.01 -4.88
N THR A 386 -17.71 -24.42 -5.70
CA THR A 386 -17.76 -25.75 -6.31
C THR A 386 -17.49 -26.85 -5.26
N LYS A 387 -17.84 -28.10 -5.60
CA LYS A 387 -17.53 -29.25 -4.74
C LYS A 387 -16.02 -29.42 -4.58
N GLU A 388 -15.28 -29.25 -5.67
CA GLU A 388 -13.83 -29.36 -5.71
C GLU A 388 -13.14 -28.29 -4.84
N GLU A 389 -13.65 -27.06 -4.85
CA GLU A 389 -13.18 -25.99 -3.97
C GLU A 389 -13.45 -26.32 -2.50
N THR A 390 -14.69 -26.72 -2.20
CA THR A 390 -15.10 -27.08 -0.83
C THR A 390 -14.26 -28.25 -0.29
N ASP A 391 -14.08 -29.29 -1.09
CA ASP A 391 -13.24 -30.45 -0.73
C ASP A 391 -11.79 -30.06 -0.52
N SER A 392 -11.24 -29.15 -1.34
CA SER A 392 -9.87 -28.67 -1.20
C SER A 392 -9.67 -27.87 0.09
N ILE A 393 -10.65 -27.07 0.48
CA ILE A 393 -10.65 -26.34 1.76
C ILE A 393 -10.69 -27.31 2.94
N LEU A 394 -11.56 -28.32 2.89
CA LEU A 394 -11.65 -29.33 3.95
C LEU A 394 -10.39 -30.19 4.04
N GLN A 395 -9.77 -30.52 2.91
CA GLN A 395 -8.46 -31.18 2.85
C GLN A 395 -7.35 -30.33 3.47
N TYR A 396 -7.28 -29.04 3.14
CA TYR A 396 -6.32 -28.12 3.76
C TYR A 396 -6.56 -28.01 5.28
N SER A 397 -7.82 -27.89 5.68
CA SER A 397 -8.26 -27.83 7.08
C SER A 397 -7.87 -29.10 7.86
N ALA A 398 -7.93 -30.27 7.20
CA ALA A 398 -7.48 -31.54 7.78
C ALA A 398 -5.97 -31.57 8.07
N LYS A 399 -5.16 -30.87 7.26
CA LYS A 399 -3.70 -30.73 7.46
C LYS A 399 -3.34 -29.78 8.63
N CYS A 400 -4.20 -28.81 8.94
CA CYS A 400 -4.00 -27.84 10.01
C CYS A 400 -4.36 -28.43 11.38
N LEU A 401 -3.36 -28.98 12.09
CA LEU A 401 -3.58 -29.81 13.28
C LEU A 401 -4.22 -29.08 14.47
N GLY A 402 -3.94 -27.79 14.65
CA GLY A 402 -4.51 -26.96 15.72
C GLY A 402 -5.92 -26.44 15.45
N LEU A 403 -6.45 -26.66 14.24
CA LEU A 403 -7.70 -26.07 13.78
C LEU A 403 -8.89 -26.62 14.55
N LYS A 404 -9.77 -25.73 15.01
CA LYS A 404 -11.02 -26.06 15.71
C LYS A 404 -12.24 -25.63 14.92
N TYR A 405 -12.12 -24.57 14.13
CA TYR A 405 -13.23 -24.01 13.37
C TYR A 405 -12.85 -23.76 11.92
N VAL A 406 -13.70 -24.18 11.01
CA VAL A 406 -13.75 -23.71 9.61
C VAL A 406 -15.05 -22.93 9.47
N GLN A 407 -14.98 -21.68 9.06
CA GLN A 407 -16.14 -20.83 8.89
C GLN A 407 -16.25 -20.36 7.44
N PHE A 408 -17.41 -20.58 6.85
CA PHE A 408 -17.80 -20.06 5.56
C PHE A 408 -18.80 -18.95 5.79
N GLU A 409 -18.44 -17.73 5.44
CA GLU A 409 -19.27 -16.53 5.54
C GLU A 409 -19.68 -16.13 4.11
N ASP A 410 -20.92 -15.69 3.93
CA ASP A 410 -21.38 -15.01 2.71
C ASP A 410 -20.91 -15.74 1.42
N CYS A 411 -21.21 -17.03 1.33
CA CYS A 411 -20.96 -17.84 0.14
C CYS A 411 -21.93 -19.03 0.10
N LEU A 412 -22.15 -19.58 -1.09
CA LEU A 412 -23.03 -20.75 -1.27
C LEU A 412 -22.19 -22.01 -1.30
N LEU A 413 -22.48 -22.93 -0.37
CA LEU A 413 -21.82 -24.23 -0.28
C LEU A 413 -22.71 -25.34 -0.86
N PRO A 414 -22.14 -26.46 -1.33
CA PRO A 414 -22.94 -27.59 -1.77
C PRO A 414 -23.92 -28.08 -0.70
N HIS A 415 -25.16 -28.40 -1.11
CA HIS A 415 -26.21 -28.91 -0.22
C HIS A 415 -25.81 -30.15 0.59
N VAL A 416 -24.95 -31.00 0.01
CA VAL A 416 -24.40 -32.19 0.66
C VAL A 416 -22.90 -32.26 0.39
N ILE A 417 -22.13 -32.45 1.44
CA ILE A 417 -20.68 -32.63 1.39
C ILE A 417 -20.34 -34.12 1.38
N GLU A 418 -19.41 -34.52 0.52
CA GLU A 418 -18.96 -35.91 0.46
C GLU A 418 -18.12 -36.28 1.68
N ILE A 419 -18.38 -37.43 2.29
CA ILE A 419 -17.61 -37.93 3.45
C ILE A 419 -16.29 -38.53 2.96
N THR A 420 -15.30 -37.67 2.78
CA THR A 420 -13.93 -38.04 2.43
C THR A 420 -13.09 -38.40 3.67
N ASP A 421 -11.87 -38.91 3.46
CA ASP A 421 -10.90 -39.14 4.54
C ASP A 421 -10.57 -37.86 5.31
N SER A 422 -10.58 -36.71 4.62
CA SER A 422 -10.35 -35.39 5.23
C SER A 422 -11.48 -35.02 6.16
N VAL A 423 -12.73 -35.21 5.76
CA VAL A 423 -13.92 -35.00 6.61
C VAL A 423 -13.89 -35.93 7.83
N SER A 424 -13.50 -37.20 7.63
CA SER A 424 -13.32 -38.15 8.74
C SER A 424 -12.20 -37.71 9.71
N THR A 425 -11.15 -37.07 9.21
CA THR A 425 -10.05 -36.50 10.00
C THR A 425 -10.47 -35.25 10.77
N LEU A 426 -11.34 -34.41 10.20
CA LEU A 426 -11.94 -33.28 10.91
C LEU A 426 -12.83 -33.78 12.04
N ARG A 427 -13.63 -34.83 11.79
CA ARG A 427 -14.51 -35.44 12.80
C ARG A 427 -13.72 -36.03 13.97
N SER A 428 -12.65 -36.77 13.70
CA SER A 428 -11.85 -37.39 14.77
C SER A 428 -11.14 -36.37 15.67
N ARG A 429 -10.98 -35.14 15.18
CA ARG A 429 -10.40 -34.00 15.90
C ARG A 429 -11.43 -33.02 16.44
N ASP A 430 -12.73 -33.33 16.31
CA ASP A 430 -13.83 -32.48 16.77
C ASP A 430 -13.79 -31.05 16.19
N VAL A 431 -13.42 -30.93 14.91
CA VAL A 431 -13.42 -29.65 14.20
C VAL A 431 -14.84 -29.30 13.79
N ALA A 432 -15.31 -28.11 14.15
CA ALA A 432 -16.61 -27.59 13.72
C ALA A 432 -16.47 -26.90 12.35
N VAL A 433 -17.38 -27.23 11.42
CA VAL A 433 -17.47 -26.59 10.11
C VAL A 433 -18.80 -25.83 10.03
N LEU A 434 -18.69 -24.50 10.00
CA LEU A 434 -19.78 -23.55 10.13
C LEU A 434 -20.07 -22.92 8.76
N TRP A 435 -21.34 -22.76 8.43
CA TRP A 435 -21.81 -22.06 7.24
C TRP A 435 -22.78 -20.96 7.63
N ASP A 436 -22.45 -19.72 7.31
CA ASP A 436 -23.24 -18.54 7.58
C ASP A 436 -23.48 -17.74 6.29
N PRO A 437 -24.49 -18.13 5.49
CA PRO A 437 -24.75 -17.50 4.19
C PRO A 437 -25.30 -16.07 4.35
N VAL A 438 -26.22 -15.81 5.30
CA VAL A 438 -26.74 -14.47 5.62
C VAL A 438 -27.32 -14.41 7.04
N PHE A 439 -28.25 -15.31 7.36
CA PHE A 439 -28.94 -15.38 8.65
C PHE A 439 -29.20 -16.84 9.06
N GLY A 440 -29.01 -17.15 10.34
CA GLY A 440 -29.45 -18.43 10.92
C GLY A 440 -28.58 -19.62 10.55
N GLY A 441 -27.26 -19.44 10.56
CA GLY A 441 -26.23 -20.37 10.09
C GLY A 441 -26.39 -21.87 10.44
N ALA A 442 -25.53 -22.67 9.86
CA ALA A 442 -25.58 -24.12 9.91
C ALA A 442 -24.24 -24.74 10.31
N LEU A 443 -24.29 -25.94 10.87
CA LEU A 443 -23.13 -26.77 11.19
C LEU A 443 -23.14 -27.99 10.27
N LEU A 444 -21.99 -28.34 9.69
CA LEU A 444 -21.86 -29.56 8.91
C LEU A 444 -21.83 -30.78 9.84
N ASN A 445 -22.75 -31.72 9.64
CA ASN A 445 -22.65 -33.03 10.24
C ASN A 445 -21.58 -33.87 9.50
N LEU A 446 -20.40 -34.02 10.12
CA LEU A 446 -19.25 -34.74 9.54
C LEU A 446 -19.44 -36.28 9.46
N GLN A 447 -20.60 -36.80 9.83
CA GLN A 447 -20.97 -38.21 9.66
C GLN A 447 -21.91 -38.42 8.47
N SER A 448 -22.86 -37.50 8.25
CA SER A 448 -23.86 -37.61 7.17
C SER A 448 -23.55 -36.74 5.95
N GLY A 449 -22.74 -35.69 6.10
CA GLY A 449 -22.43 -34.71 5.07
C GLY A 449 -23.52 -33.66 4.89
N GLN A 450 -24.53 -33.66 5.77
CA GLN A 450 -25.68 -32.77 5.72
C GLN A 450 -25.46 -31.55 6.62
N TRP A 451 -26.07 -30.43 6.26
CA TRP A 451 -26.11 -29.23 7.10
C TRP A 451 -27.18 -29.37 8.19
N GLU A 452 -26.83 -28.99 9.43
CA GLU A 452 -27.71 -28.96 10.59
C GLU A 452 -27.89 -27.51 11.07
N LYS A 453 -29.12 -27.11 11.39
CA LYS A 453 -29.38 -25.74 11.83
C LYS A 453 -28.72 -25.44 13.17
N TYR A 454 -28.16 -24.24 13.28
CA TYR A 454 -27.59 -23.77 14.53
C TYR A 454 -28.71 -23.62 15.59
N GLY A 455 -28.56 -24.32 16.72
CA GLY A 455 -29.45 -24.23 17.87
C GLY A 455 -30.23 -25.52 18.18
N ASP A 456 -30.96 -26.08 17.21
CA ASP A 456 -31.77 -27.30 17.41
C ASP A 456 -31.13 -28.58 16.84
N GLY A 457 -30.06 -28.45 16.04
CA GLY A 457 -29.32 -29.58 15.47
C GLY A 457 -30.09 -30.39 14.44
N ARG A 458 -31.23 -29.89 13.96
CA ARG A 458 -32.00 -30.61 12.93
C ARG A 458 -31.33 -30.46 11.58
N THR A 459 -31.37 -31.51 10.78
CA THR A 459 -30.95 -31.46 9.39
C THR A 459 -31.77 -30.42 8.62
N MET A 460 -31.08 -29.59 7.84
CA MET A 460 -31.70 -28.62 6.94
C MET A 460 -32.44 -29.36 5.82
N SER A 461 -33.68 -28.95 5.55
CA SER A 461 -34.41 -29.42 4.38
C SER A 461 -33.90 -28.78 3.09
N ALA A 462 -34.27 -29.36 1.94
CA ALA A 462 -33.91 -28.82 0.64
C ALA A 462 -34.54 -27.43 0.41
N GLU A 463 -35.76 -27.22 0.89
CA GLU A 463 -36.47 -25.94 0.82
C GLU A 463 -35.73 -24.85 1.60
N GLU A 464 -35.24 -25.17 2.81
CA GLU A 464 -34.52 -24.21 3.65
C GLU A 464 -33.12 -23.89 3.14
N TYR A 465 -32.46 -24.88 2.55
CA TYR A 465 -31.22 -24.64 1.82
C TYR A 465 -31.48 -23.69 0.63
N GLN A 466 -32.55 -23.94 -0.13
CA GLN A 466 -32.90 -23.11 -1.29
C GLN A 466 -33.29 -21.68 -0.89
N GLU A 467 -33.98 -21.51 0.25
CA GLU A 467 -34.29 -20.20 0.83
C GLU A 467 -33.01 -19.43 1.18
N ALA A 468 -32.04 -20.08 1.84
CA ALA A 468 -30.73 -19.47 2.13
C ALA A 468 -29.98 -19.07 0.85
N VAL A 469 -30.04 -19.89 -0.20
CA VAL A 469 -29.45 -19.57 -1.51
C VAL A 469 -30.13 -18.35 -2.15
N GLU A 470 -31.46 -18.26 -2.08
CA GLU A 470 -32.22 -17.14 -2.61
C GLU A 470 -31.94 -15.84 -1.85
N ASP A 471 -31.78 -15.90 -0.53
CA ASP A 471 -31.50 -14.73 0.29
C ASP A 471 -30.12 -14.13 -0.01
N VAL A 472 -29.09 -14.96 -0.20
CA VAL A 472 -27.76 -14.49 -0.66
C VAL A 472 -27.88 -13.78 -2.01
N ARG A 473 -28.57 -14.40 -2.98
CA ARG A 473 -28.73 -13.85 -4.34
C ARG A 473 -29.50 -12.52 -4.34
N ARG A 474 -30.52 -12.36 -3.49
CA ARG A 474 -31.24 -11.08 -3.35
C ARG A 474 -30.33 -9.96 -2.85
N ILE A 475 -29.43 -10.25 -1.92
CA ILE A 475 -28.52 -9.24 -1.34
C ILE A 475 -27.45 -8.81 -2.33
N GLU A 476 -26.96 -9.73 -3.18
CA GLU A 476 -26.08 -9.37 -4.30
C GLU A 476 -26.79 -8.45 -5.30
N GLU A 477 -28.05 -8.72 -5.63
CA GLU A 477 -28.85 -7.91 -6.57
C GLU A 477 -29.13 -6.50 -6.03
N ASP A 478 -29.39 -6.35 -4.73
CA ASP A 478 -29.65 -5.06 -4.07
C ASP A 478 -28.37 -4.28 -3.72
N SER A 479 -27.18 -4.87 -3.90
CA SER A 479 -25.90 -4.20 -3.63
C SER A 479 -25.53 -3.21 -4.75
N PRO A 480 -25.18 -1.94 -4.43
CA PRO A 480 -24.96 -0.88 -5.43
C PRO A 480 -23.76 -1.08 -6.37
N GLU A 481 -23.00 -2.16 -6.22
CA GLU A 481 -21.85 -2.50 -7.07
C GLU A 481 -22.23 -3.31 -8.32
N SER A 482 -23.42 -3.92 -8.37
CA SER A 482 -23.87 -4.77 -9.51
C SER A 482 -24.35 -3.96 -10.73
N SER A 483 -24.69 -2.68 -10.57
CA SER A 483 -25.26 -1.84 -11.64
C SER A 483 -24.27 -1.30 -12.70
N ASN A 484 -22.98 -1.67 -12.67
CA ASN A 484 -21.98 -1.16 -13.63
C ASN A 484 -21.54 -2.14 -14.74
N ASN A 485 -22.09 -3.36 -14.81
CA ASN A 485 -21.61 -4.39 -15.75
C ASN A 485 -22.58 -4.80 -16.87
N SER A 486 -23.64 -4.05 -17.14
CA SER A 486 -24.58 -4.38 -18.23
C SER A 486 -24.87 -3.22 -19.17
N GLU A 487 -23.86 -2.72 -19.89
CA GLU A 487 -24.13 -1.90 -21.09
C GLU A 487 -22.96 -1.89 -22.09
N THR A 488 -22.52 -3.07 -22.54
CA THR A 488 -21.89 -3.21 -23.86
C THR A 488 -22.16 -4.61 -24.39
N ASP A 489 -23.23 -4.77 -25.17
CA ASP A 489 -23.26 -5.64 -26.35
C ASP A 489 -24.63 -5.54 -27.01
N SER A 490 -24.77 -4.60 -27.96
CA SER A 490 -25.77 -4.72 -29.01
C SER A 490 -25.32 -4.01 -30.28
N GLU A 491 -25.06 -4.84 -31.29
CA GLU A 491 -25.37 -4.63 -32.71
C GLU A 491 -24.52 -3.65 -33.53
N CYS A 492 -23.62 -4.23 -34.33
CA CYS A 492 -23.34 -3.75 -35.68
C CYS A 492 -23.20 -4.97 -36.60
N GLU A 493 -24.31 -5.41 -37.19
CA GLU A 493 -24.32 -6.27 -38.38
C GLU A 493 -23.91 -5.43 -39.60
N GLU A 494 -22.78 -5.77 -40.24
CA GLU A 494 -22.42 -5.24 -41.54
C GLU A 494 -23.23 -5.94 -42.65
N SER A 495 -24.01 -5.16 -43.40
CA SER A 495 -24.50 -5.54 -44.73
C SER A 495 -23.71 -4.79 -45.81
N PRO A 496 -23.30 -5.44 -46.92
CA PRO A 496 -22.46 -4.83 -47.94
C PRO A 496 -23.30 -4.13 -49.02
N SER A 497 -23.01 -2.86 -49.31
CA SER A 497 -23.54 -2.16 -50.48
C SER A 497 -22.42 -1.70 -51.43
N GLN A 498 -22.39 -2.41 -52.55
CA GLN A 498 -21.91 -2.09 -53.89
C GLN A 498 -21.56 -0.61 -54.16
N ALA A 499 -20.33 -0.38 -54.63
CA ALA A 499 -19.93 0.82 -55.35
C ALA A 499 -20.23 0.62 -56.85
N GLY A 500 -21.04 1.52 -57.40
CA GLY A 500 -21.21 1.73 -58.83
C GLY A 500 -20.91 3.20 -59.15
N GLU A 501 -20.13 3.37 -60.22
CA GLU A 501 -19.67 4.59 -60.92
C GLU A 501 -18.49 5.37 -60.33
#